data_AF-A0A7J0D6D3-F1
#
_entry.id   AF-A0A7J0D6D3-F1
#
_cell.length_a   1.000
_cell.length_b   1.000
_cell.length_c   1.000
_cell.angle_alpha   90.00
_cell.angle_beta   90.00
_cell.angle_gamma   90.00
#
_symmetry.space_group_name_H-M   'P 1'
#
loop_
_entity.id
_entity.type
_entity.pdbx_description
1 polymer ?
#
loop_
_entity_poly.entity_id
_entity_poly.type
_entity_poly.pdbx_seq_one_letter_code
_entity_poly.pdbx_strand_id
1 'polypeptide(L)'
;MAWDGSTRRARLPKNWPAIRRRIIRRDGGQCVALYSTGARCELPGTDVDHIEPGDDHRESNLQLLCTWHHAHKSSSEGGTAAALTRVSVHRHPSTHPALED
;
A
#
# COMPACT_ATOMS: atom_id res chain seq x y z
N MET A 1 -18.40 8.18 -7.11
CA MET A 1 -17.72 6.97 -6.57
C MET A 1 -16.23 7.28 -6.47
N ALA A 2 -15.54 6.89 -5.39
CA ALA A 2 -14.16 7.33 -5.07
C ALA A 2 -13.05 6.89 -6.05
N TRP A 3 -13.41 6.26 -7.17
CA TRP A 3 -12.48 5.80 -8.21
C TRP A 3 -12.60 6.60 -9.51
N ASP A 4 -13.69 7.35 -9.68
CA ASP A 4 -13.94 8.19 -10.84
C ASP A 4 -13.04 9.44 -10.74
N GLY A 5 -11.94 9.46 -11.50
CA GLY A 5 -10.91 10.50 -11.46
C GLY A 5 -9.51 10.04 -11.01
N SER A 6 -9.31 8.76 -10.68
CA SER A 6 -7.97 8.27 -10.32
C SER A 6 -7.02 8.29 -11.52
N THR A 7 -6.03 9.20 -11.50
CA THR A 7 -4.97 9.29 -12.52
C THR A 7 -3.88 8.23 -12.36
N ARG A 8 -3.98 7.36 -11.34
CA ARG A 8 -2.97 6.34 -11.02
C ARG A 8 -2.61 5.45 -12.20
N ARG A 9 -3.62 5.02 -12.97
CA ARG A 9 -3.39 4.19 -14.17
C ARG A 9 -2.71 4.95 -15.31
N ALA A 10 -2.96 6.27 -15.41
CA ALA A 10 -2.36 7.12 -16.43
C ALA A 10 -0.91 7.51 -16.12
N ARG A 11 -0.50 7.45 -14.83
CA ARG A 11 0.88 7.71 -14.39
C ARG A 11 1.84 6.53 -14.61
N LEU A 12 1.31 5.35 -14.94
CA LEU A 12 2.14 4.19 -15.24
C LEU A 12 2.99 4.44 -16.50
N PRO A 13 4.25 3.96 -16.52
CA PRO A 13 5.13 4.17 -17.65
C PRO A 13 4.65 3.31 -18.83
N LYS A 14 4.93 3.76 -20.06
CA LYS A 14 4.50 3.07 -21.30
C LYS A 14 4.96 1.61 -21.36
N ASN A 15 6.12 1.29 -20.75
CA ASN A 15 6.69 -0.05 -20.69
C ASN A 15 6.21 -0.88 -19.49
N TRP A 16 5.16 -0.46 -18.77
CA TRP A 16 4.61 -1.18 -17.61
C TRP A 16 4.37 -2.69 -17.84
N PRO A 17 3.82 -3.15 -18.99
CA PRO A 17 3.66 -4.59 -19.24
C PRO A 17 4.98 -5.37 -19.22
N ALA A 18 6.09 -4.75 -19.65
CA ALA A 18 7.41 -5.37 -19.62
C ALA A 18 7.98 -5.42 -18.20
N ILE A 19 7.81 -4.34 -17.43
CA ILE A 19 8.18 -4.29 -16.01
C ILE A 19 7.41 -5.38 -15.25
N ARG A 20 6.07 -5.43 -15.40
CA ARG A 20 5.21 -6.42 -14.76
C ARG A 20 5.67 -7.86 -15.05
N ARG A 21 5.97 -8.19 -16.30
CA ARG A 21 6.50 -9.53 -16.67
C ARG A 21 7.86 -9.83 -16.04
N ARG A 22 8.70 -8.82 -15.83
CA ARG A 22 10.00 -8.99 -15.17
C ARG A 22 9.84 -9.27 -13.68
N ILE A 23 8.98 -8.51 -12.99
CA ILE A 23 8.67 -8.73 -11.57
C ILE A 23 8.05 -10.11 -11.35
N ILE A 24 7.08 -10.52 -12.17
CA ILE A 24 6.47 -11.86 -12.07
C ILE A 24 7.53 -12.96 -12.18
N ARG A 25 8.47 -12.83 -13.13
CA ARG A 25 9.56 -13.81 -13.29
C ARG A 25 10.55 -13.79 -12.12
N ARG A 26 10.95 -12.60 -11.65
CA ARG A 26 11.84 -12.42 -10.49
C ARG A 26 11.25 -13.09 -9.26
N ASP A 27 9.95 -12.91 -9.05
CA ASP A 27 9.24 -13.41 -7.87
C ASP A 27 8.76 -14.87 -8.06
N GLY A 28 9.10 -15.53 -9.18
CA GLY A 28 8.73 -16.92 -9.44
C GLY A 28 7.23 -17.16 -9.59
N GLY A 29 6.45 -16.11 -9.88
CA GLY A 29 4.99 -16.18 -9.96
C GLY A 29 4.27 -16.39 -8.63
N GLN A 30 4.98 -16.34 -7.50
CA GLN A 30 4.44 -16.54 -6.16
C GLN A 30 4.37 -15.20 -5.41
N CYS A 31 3.36 -15.04 -4.55
CA CYS A 31 3.25 -13.88 -3.67
C CYS A 31 4.51 -13.74 -2.80
N VAL A 32 5.13 -12.55 -2.74
CA VAL A 32 6.33 -12.31 -1.90
C VAL A 32 6.01 -11.90 -0.47
N ALA A 33 4.74 -11.67 -0.14
CA ALA A 33 4.33 -11.29 1.22
C ALA A 33 4.75 -12.37 2.21
N LEU A 34 5.23 -11.92 3.38
CA LEU A 34 5.60 -12.78 4.48
C LEU A 34 4.49 -12.80 5.53
N TYR A 35 4.23 -13.96 6.08
CA TYR A 35 3.45 -14.10 7.30
C TYR A 35 4.24 -13.58 8.51
N SER A 36 3.55 -13.41 9.64
CA SER A 36 4.20 -13.06 10.92
C SER A 36 5.26 -14.07 11.36
N THR A 37 5.18 -15.31 10.87
CA THR A 37 6.16 -16.38 11.08
C THR A 37 7.42 -16.25 10.22
N GLY A 38 7.46 -15.30 9.28
CA GLY A 38 8.53 -15.14 8.29
C GLY A 38 8.42 -16.08 7.09
N ALA A 39 7.44 -17.00 7.08
CA ALA A 39 7.17 -17.84 5.92
C ALA A 39 6.54 -17.01 4.79
N ARG A 40 6.91 -17.33 3.54
CA ARG A 40 6.36 -16.69 2.35
C ARG A 40 4.97 -17.22 2.05
N CYS A 41 4.10 -16.34 1.57
CA CYS A 41 2.78 -16.73 1.09
C CYS A 41 2.88 -17.75 -0.05
N GLU A 42 2.15 -18.85 0.08
CA GLU A 42 2.21 -19.97 -0.87
C GLU A 42 1.42 -19.70 -2.15
N LEU A 43 0.52 -18.72 -2.12
CA LEU A 43 -0.42 -18.43 -3.20
C LEU A 43 0.28 -17.80 -4.43
N PRO A 44 -0.26 -18.03 -5.64
CA PRO A 44 0.23 -17.36 -6.83
C PRO A 44 0.02 -15.85 -6.72
N GLY A 45 0.98 -15.11 -7.24
CA GLY A 45 0.92 -13.66 -7.30
C GLY A 45 0.22 -13.18 -8.57
N THR A 46 -0.75 -12.29 -8.42
CA THR A 46 -1.60 -11.77 -9.50
C THR A 46 -1.28 -10.31 -9.83
N ASP A 47 -0.92 -9.55 -8.80
CA ASP A 47 -0.86 -8.10 -8.82
C ASP A 47 0.57 -7.64 -8.51
N VAL A 48 1.13 -6.82 -9.38
CA VAL A 48 2.42 -6.17 -9.13
C VAL A 48 2.11 -4.82 -8.52
N ASP A 49 2.58 -4.62 -7.30
CA ASP A 49 2.28 -3.48 -6.46
C ASP A 49 3.56 -2.80 -5.97
N HIS A 50 3.46 -1.52 -5.66
CA HIS A 50 4.59 -0.75 -5.13
C HIS A 50 4.84 -1.10 -3.67
N ILE A 51 6.09 -1.20 -3.23
CA ILE A 51 6.43 -1.39 -1.81
C ILE A 51 6.20 -0.07 -1.08
N GLU A 52 6.82 0.99 -1.57
CA GLU A 52 6.58 2.37 -1.16
C GLU A 52 5.61 3.04 -2.16
N PRO A 53 4.47 3.58 -1.71
CA PRO A 53 3.49 4.22 -2.59
C PRO A 53 4.11 5.40 -3.35
N GLY A 54 3.83 5.49 -4.65
CA GLY A 54 4.30 6.60 -5.47
C GLY A 54 4.47 6.22 -6.94
N ASP A 55 5.30 6.98 -7.64
CA ASP A 55 5.60 6.80 -9.06
C ASP A 55 7.03 6.26 -9.29
N ASP A 56 7.67 5.67 -8.26
CA ASP A 56 8.93 4.92 -8.44
C ASP A 56 8.63 3.50 -8.95
N HIS A 57 8.84 3.30 -10.25
CA HIS A 57 8.63 2.03 -10.95
C HIS A 57 9.90 1.16 -11.08
N ARG A 58 10.96 1.45 -10.29
CA ARG A 58 12.15 0.60 -10.23
C ARG A 58 11.78 -0.77 -9.67
N GLU A 59 12.48 -1.80 -10.12
CA GLU A 59 12.21 -3.18 -9.69
C GLU A 59 12.35 -3.35 -8.17
N SER A 60 13.27 -2.62 -7.54
CA SER A 60 13.47 -2.62 -6.09
C SER A 60 12.26 -2.12 -5.31
N ASN A 61 11.39 -1.31 -5.91
CA ASN A 61 10.18 -0.78 -5.29
C ASN A 61 8.92 -1.54 -5.71
N LEU A 62 9.04 -2.65 -6.44
CA LEU A 62 7.90 -3.42 -6.91
C LEU A 62 7.93 -4.82 -6.32
N GLN A 63 6.74 -5.34 -5.97
CA GLN A 63 6.55 -6.66 -5.41
C GLN A 63 5.34 -7.35 -6.04
N LEU A 64 5.42 -8.67 -6.20
CA LEU A 64 4.30 -9.48 -6.65
C LEU A 64 3.47 -9.96 -5.44
N LEU A 65 2.18 -9.61 -5.41
CA LEU A 65 1.25 -9.99 -4.36
C LEU A 65 0.10 -10.84 -4.91
N CYS A 66 -0.43 -11.73 -4.09
CA CYS A 66 -1.73 -12.34 -4.35
C CYS A 66 -2.86 -11.34 -4.06
N THR A 67 -4.05 -11.62 -4.57
CA THR A 67 -5.22 -10.73 -4.44
C THR A 67 -5.52 -10.35 -2.99
N TRP A 68 -5.40 -11.29 -2.04
CA TRP A 68 -5.67 -11.02 -0.63
C TRP A 68 -4.65 -10.05 -0.01
N HIS A 69 -3.34 -10.31 -0.19
CA HIS A 69 -2.30 -9.44 0.36
C HIS A 69 -2.31 -8.06 -0.31
N HIS A 70 -2.58 -8.00 -1.61
CA HIS A 70 -2.73 -6.74 -2.34
C HIS A 70 -3.92 -5.92 -1.80
N ALA A 71 -5.09 -6.55 -1.61
CA ALA A 71 -6.26 -5.87 -1.03
C ALA A 71 -5.99 -5.39 0.41
N HIS A 72 -5.33 -6.23 1.23
CA HIS A 72 -4.95 -5.86 2.59
C HIS A 72 -4.02 -4.65 2.63
N LYS A 73 -2.98 -4.64 1.79
CA LYS A 73 -2.07 -3.49 1.65
C LYS A 73 -2.81 -2.24 1.20
N SER A 74 -3.59 -2.33 0.12
CA SER A 74 -4.35 -1.19 -0.40
C SER A 74 -5.32 -0.61 0.64
N SER A 75 -5.96 -1.46 1.45
CA SER A 75 -6.83 -1.03 2.55
C SER A 75 -6.03 -0.28 3.62
N SER A 76 -4.89 -0.82 4.03
CA SER A 76 -4.01 -0.18 5.02
C SER A 76 -3.52 1.19 4.54
N GLU A 77 -3.10 1.31 3.28
CA GLU A 77 -2.65 2.58 2.70
C GLU A 77 -3.77 3.61 2.62
N GLY A 78 -4.95 3.18 2.20
CA GLY A 78 -6.14 4.03 2.19
C GLY A 78 -6.51 4.50 3.60
N GLY A 79 -6.44 3.61 4.58
CA GLY A 79 -6.64 3.93 6.00
C GLY A 79 -5.63 4.95 6.53
N THR A 80 -4.35 4.76 6.25
CA THR A 80 -3.29 5.71 6.63
C THR A 80 -3.50 7.07 5.97
N ALA A 81 -3.78 7.11 4.66
CA ALA A 81 -4.05 8.35 3.95
C ALA A 81 -5.28 9.09 4.52
N ALA A 82 -6.36 8.37 4.81
CA ALA A 82 -7.55 8.94 5.43
C ALA A 82 -7.25 9.49 6.84
N ALA A 83 -6.50 8.74 7.65
CA ALA A 83 -6.11 9.15 9.00
C ALA A 83 -5.29 10.46 9.00
N LEU A 84 -4.37 10.63 8.04
CA LEU A 84 -3.59 11.87 7.90
C LEU A 84 -4.45 13.10 7.57
N THR A 85 -5.54 12.91 6.84
CA THR A 85 -6.47 14.00 6.49
C THR A 85 -7.57 14.22 7.52
N ARG A 86 -7.70 13.32 8.51
CA ARG A 86 -8.78 13.37 9.48
C ARG A 86 -8.56 14.51 10.45
N VAL A 87 -9.49 15.47 10.46
CA VAL A 87 -9.51 16.54 11.46
C VAL A 87 -9.74 15.93 12.85
N SER A 88 -8.89 16.28 13.81
CA SER A 88 -9.10 15.89 15.21
C SER A 88 -10.36 16.58 15.74
N VAL A 89 -11.33 15.77 16.16
CA VAL A 89 -12.52 16.24 16.89
C VAL A 89 -12.29 16.21 18.41
N HIS A 90 -11.10 15.76 18.86
CA HIS A 90 -10.77 15.71 20.27
C HIS A 90 -10.46 17.12 20.77
N ARG A 91 -11.29 17.62 21.68
CA ARG A 91 -11.04 18.85 22.42
C ARG A 91 -10.02 18.56 23.52
N HIS A 92 -8.93 19.32 23.57
CA HIS A 92 -7.97 19.24 24.67
C HIS A 92 -8.70 19.42 26.02
N PRO A 93 -8.40 18.59 27.03
CA PRO A 93 -8.96 18.78 28.36
C PRO A 93 -8.52 20.14 28.91
N SER A 94 -9.46 20.91 29.46
CA SER A 94 -9.14 22.18 30.12
C SER A 94 -8.41 21.92 31.44
N THR A 95 -7.23 22.50 31.61
CA THR A 95 -6.60 22.59 32.94
C THR A 95 -7.49 23.47 33.81
N HIS A 96 -8.06 22.89 34.87
CA HIS A 96 -8.82 23.69 35.82
C HIS A 96 -7.84 24.46 36.72
N PRO A 97 -8.01 25.78 36.90
CA PRO A 97 -7.08 26.63 37.68
C PRO A 97 -7.03 26.30 39.18
N ALA A 98 -7.77 25.28 39.65
CA ALA A 98 -7.72 24.79 41.02
C ALA A 98 -6.71 23.64 41.24
N LEU A 99 -5.90 23.31 40.22
CA LEU A 99 -4.85 22.26 40.27
C LEU A 99 -3.42 22.84 40.15
N GLU A 100 -3.27 24.16 40.22
CA GLU A 100 -1.99 24.84 40.31
C GLU A 100 -1.79 25.22 41.79
N ASP A 101 -0.76 24.64 42.43
CA ASP A 101 -0.42 24.79 43.86
C ASP A 101 -0.04 26.24 44.23
#